data_AF-A0A972QAM6-F1
#
_entry.id   AF-A0A972QAM6-F1
#
_cell.length_a   1.000
_cell.length_b   1.000
_cell.length_c   1.000
_cell.angle_alpha   90.00
_cell.angle_beta   90.00
_cell.angle_gamma   90.00
#
_symmetry.space_group_name_H-M   'P 1'
#
loop_
_entity.id
_entity.type
_entity.pdbx_description
1 polymer ?
#
loop_
_entity_poly.entity_id
_entity_poly.type
_entity_poly.pdbx_seq_one_letter_code
_entity_poly.pdbx_strand_id
1 'polypeptide(L)'
;IERAKALGEYLAEIHKEKKDQPDLYIRKVRDLIGHGECIMGIIDGYPLNYEFCPNELFCEIEKLCVDWRWKLKQYSHRLCREHGDFHPWNIKFREGTDFSTFDRSRGEYGEAADDVATLSINYILFSILRYGKLDGPFKQLHDTFMGTYLDRTKDTEIFDVIQPFYAFRGLVIASPEWYPNHPKDIRRKLFNFIRNILATERVEIDEINRYLE
;
A
#
# COMPACT_ATOMS: atom_id res chain seq x y z
N ILE A 1 10.61 -1.25 -17.52
CA ILE A 1 11.50 -0.39 -16.71
C ILE A 1 11.13 1.07 -16.84
N GLU A 2 11.22 1.70 -18.03
CA GLU A 2 10.86 3.11 -18.23
C GLU A 2 9.50 3.54 -17.66
N ARG A 3 8.47 2.71 -17.82
CA ARG A 3 7.15 3.00 -17.23
C ARG A 3 7.16 3.03 -15.70
N ALA A 4 7.86 2.10 -15.05
CA ALA A 4 7.97 2.09 -13.59
C ALA A 4 8.72 3.33 -13.08
N LYS A 5 9.76 3.75 -13.80
CA LYS A 5 10.47 5.01 -13.54
C LYS A 5 9.54 6.21 -13.67
N ALA A 6 8.80 6.32 -14.78
CA ALA A 6 7.87 7.43 -15.02
C ALA A 6 6.77 7.51 -13.95
N LEU A 7 6.27 6.37 -13.46
CA LEU A 7 5.29 6.33 -12.36
C LEU A 7 5.90 6.83 -11.04
N GLY A 8 7.14 6.45 -10.73
CA GLY A 8 7.87 6.96 -9.56
C GLY A 8 8.14 8.46 -9.64
N GLU A 9 8.53 8.96 -10.81
CA GLU A 9 8.74 10.40 -11.06
C GLU A 9 7.44 11.19 -10.94
N TYR A 10 6.33 10.65 -11.46
CA TYR A 10 5.02 11.27 -11.35
C TYR A 10 4.55 11.42 -9.89
N LEU A 11 4.63 10.35 -9.10
CA LEU A 11 4.29 10.44 -7.67
C LEU A 11 5.20 11.42 -6.94
N ALA A 12 6.51 11.37 -7.22
CA ALA A 12 7.45 12.31 -6.63
C ALA A 12 7.13 13.77 -6.99
N GLU A 13 6.59 14.03 -8.18
CA GLU A 13 6.16 15.38 -8.59
C GLU A 13 4.92 15.83 -7.83
N ILE A 14 3.85 15.03 -7.80
CA ILE A 14 2.61 15.45 -7.15
C ILE A 14 2.77 15.54 -5.62
N HIS A 15 3.56 14.66 -5.00
CA HIS A 15 3.79 14.66 -3.54
C HIS A 15 4.63 15.85 -3.03
N LYS A 16 5.24 16.65 -3.92
CA LYS A 16 5.92 17.92 -3.56
C LYS A 16 4.93 18.96 -3.08
N GLU A 17 3.68 18.89 -3.53
CA GLU A 17 2.64 19.82 -3.12
C GLU A 17 2.19 19.50 -1.69
N LYS A 18 2.85 20.13 -0.72
CA LYS A 18 2.56 20.01 0.70
C LYS A 18 1.42 20.91 1.13
N LYS A 19 0.71 20.52 2.20
CA LYS A 19 -0.36 21.34 2.79
C LYS A 19 -0.24 21.36 4.30
N ASP A 20 -0.19 22.55 4.89
CA ASP A 20 -0.18 22.70 6.35
C ASP A 20 -1.61 22.65 6.91
N GLN A 21 -2.14 21.43 7.04
CA GLN A 21 -3.45 21.16 7.66
C GLN A 21 -3.39 19.90 8.53
N PRO A 22 -2.84 20.00 9.76
CA PRO A 22 -2.65 18.83 10.63
C PRO A 22 -3.94 18.05 10.91
N ASP A 23 -5.06 18.73 11.09
CA ASP A 23 -6.36 18.08 11.32
C ASP A 23 -6.83 17.27 10.11
N LEU A 24 -6.51 17.72 8.89
CA LEU A 24 -6.80 16.96 7.68
C LEU A 24 -5.99 15.67 7.62
N TYR A 25 -4.70 15.74 7.97
CA TYR A 25 -3.85 14.54 8.05
C TYR A 25 -4.40 13.54 9.07
N ILE A 26 -4.71 14.00 10.28
CA ILE A 26 -5.26 13.15 11.35
C ILE A 26 -6.60 12.52 10.90
N ARG A 27 -7.44 13.28 10.18
CA ARG A 27 -8.66 12.76 9.59
C ARG A 27 -8.36 11.65 8.57
N LYS A 28 -7.42 11.86 7.64
CA LYS A 28 -7.07 10.89 6.60
C LYS A 28 -6.54 9.58 7.18
N VAL A 29 -5.68 9.65 8.21
CA VAL A 29 -5.23 8.48 8.96
C VAL A 29 -6.39 7.75 9.64
N ARG A 30 -7.36 8.48 10.22
CA ARG A 30 -8.56 7.85 10.78
C ARG A 30 -9.41 7.18 9.69
N ASP A 31 -9.56 7.82 8.53
CA ASP A 31 -10.35 7.30 7.42
C ASP A 31 -9.72 6.02 6.83
N LEU A 32 -8.38 5.93 6.73
CA LEU A 32 -7.67 4.69 6.35
C LEU A 32 -8.09 3.49 7.21
N ILE A 33 -8.34 3.71 8.51
CA ILE A 33 -8.64 2.63 9.43
C ILE A 33 -10.15 2.38 9.48
N GLY A 34 -10.93 3.41 9.73
CA GLY A 34 -12.34 3.29 10.11
C GLY A 34 -13.36 3.60 9.02
N HIS A 35 -12.95 4.04 7.83
CA HIS A 35 -13.91 4.27 6.75
C HIS A 35 -14.38 2.93 6.15
N GLY A 36 -15.66 2.86 5.76
CA GLY A 36 -16.28 1.66 5.19
C GLY A 36 -15.73 1.24 3.82
N GLU A 37 -14.84 2.03 3.23
CA GLU A 37 -14.13 1.69 1.98
C GLU A 37 -12.62 1.46 2.20
N CYS A 38 -12.20 1.39 3.47
CA CYS A 38 -10.81 1.21 3.89
C CYS A 38 -10.68 -0.02 4.80
N ILE A 39 -9.73 -0.06 5.75
CA ILE A 39 -9.37 -1.31 6.48
C ILE A 39 -10.58 -2.01 7.11
N MET A 40 -11.34 -1.34 7.99
CA MET A 40 -12.49 -1.95 8.66
C MET A 40 -13.55 -2.41 7.66
N GLY A 41 -13.89 -1.57 6.67
CA GLY A 41 -14.88 -1.94 5.65
C GLY A 41 -14.46 -3.08 4.73
N ILE A 42 -13.16 -3.19 4.43
CA ILE A 42 -12.62 -4.35 3.70
C ILE A 42 -12.70 -5.60 4.57
N ILE A 43 -12.38 -5.52 5.86
CA ILE A 43 -12.49 -6.64 6.80
C ILE A 43 -13.94 -7.11 6.94
N ASP A 44 -14.92 -6.20 7.02
CA ASP A 44 -16.35 -6.53 7.06
C ASP A 44 -16.83 -7.35 5.85
N GLY A 45 -16.12 -7.24 4.72
CA GLY A 45 -16.38 -8.02 3.50
C GLY A 45 -15.84 -9.46 3.53
N TYR A 46 -15.07 -9.86 4.54
CA TYR A 46 -14.55 -11.22 4.66
C TYR A 46 -15.57 -12.18 5.29
N PRO A 47 -15.57 -13.47 4.89
CA PRO A 47 -16.35 -14.49 5.59
C PRO A 47 -15.94 -14.64 7.05
N LEU A 48 -16.92 -14.88 7.93
CA LEU A 48 -16.64 -15.25 9.32
C LEU A 48 -15.81 -16.54 9.38
N ASN A 49 -14.80 -16.57 10.25
CA ASN A 49 -13.88 -17.69 10.43
C ASN A 49 -13.22 -18.14 9.11
N TYR A 50 -12.74 -17.16 8.34
CA TYR A 50 -12.11 -17.44 7.07
C TYR A 50 -10.89 -18.36 7.22
N GLU A 51 -10.78 -19.40 6.38
CA GLU A 51 -9.76 -20.47 6.49
C GLU A 51 -8.32 -19.93 6.59
N PHE A 52 -8.06 -18.78 5.96
CA PHE A 52 -6.73 -18.16 5.91
C PHE A 52 -6.51 -17.04 6.92
N CYS A 53 -7.58 -16.53 7.52
CA CYS A 53 -7.54 -15.46 8.52
C CYS A 53 -8.76 -15.61 9.45
N PRO A 54 -8.63 -16.33 10.58
CA PRO A 54 -9.71 -16.46 11.54
C PRO A 54 -10.05 -15.10 12.15
N ASN A 55 -11.23 -14.99 12.77
CA ASN A 55 -11.72 -13.72 13.32
C ASN A 55 -10.75 -13.09 14.32
N GLU A 56 -10.08 -13.90 15.13
CA GLU A 56 -9.08 -13.43 16.11
C GLU A 56 -7.91 -12.72 15.43
N LEU A 57 -7.50 -13.18 14.24
CA LEU A 57 -6.43 -12.56 13.47
C LEU A 57 -6.88 -11.24 12.82
N PHE A 58 -8.13 -11.15 12.37
CA PHE A 58 -8.68 -9.86 11.94
C PHE A 58 -8.73 -8.85 13.11
N CYS A 59 -9.17 -9.27 14.29
CA CYS A 59 -9.13 -8.43 15.48
C CYS A 59 -7.71 -8.00 15.87
N GLU A 60 -6.70 -8.86 15.69
CA GLU A 60 -5.30 -8.50 15.90
C GLU A 60 -4.84 -7.42 14.91
N ILE A 61 -5.13 -7.59 13.62
CA ILE A 61 -4.82 -6.63 12.57
C ILE A 61 -5.45 -5.26 12.89
N GLU A 62 -6.72 -5.21 13.30
CA GLU A 62 -7.38 -3.96 13.66
C GLU A 62 -6.74 -3.27 14.87
N LYS A 63 -6.35 -4.04 15.90
CA LYS A 63 -5.65 -3.48 17.07
C LYS A 63 -4.30 -2.88 16.69
N LEU A 64 -3.52 -3.56 15.85
CA LEU A 64 -2.26 -3.03 15.32
C LEU A 64 -2.51 -1.73 14.53
N CYS A 65 -3.55 -1.68 13.71
CA CYS A 65 -3.93 -0.47 12.98
C CYS A 65 -4.29 0.69 13.93
N VAL A 66 -4.93 0.42 15.07
CA VAL A 66 -5.21 1.46 16.09
C VAL A 66 -3.93 2.01 16.70
N ASP A 67 -2.93 1.16 16.98
CA ASP A 67 -1.62 1.62 17.46
C ASP A 67 -0.91 2.48 16.40
N TRP A 68 -0.94 2.04 15.14
CA TRP A 68 -0.44 2.81 14.00
C TRP A 68 -1.12 4.17 13.87
N ARG A 69 -2.44 4.26 14.11
CA ARG A 69 -3.17 5.53 14.12
C ARG A 69 -2.51 6.55 15.04
N TRP A 70 -2.14 6.13 16.25
CA TRP A 70 -1.54 7.00 17.26
C TRP A 70 -0.12 7.42 16.88
N LYS A 71 0.67 6.51 16.30
CA LYS A 71 1.98 6.82 15.75
C LYS A 71 1.86 7.85 14.62
N LEU A 72 1.04 7.56 13.61
CA LEU A 72 0.88 8.41 12.43
C LEU A 72 0.42 9.83 12.76
N LYS A 73 -0.41 10.06 13.79
CA LYS A 73 -0.81 11.41 14.21
C LYS A 73 0.35 12.39 14.45
N GLN A 74 1.55 11.89 14.72
CA GLN A 74 2.75 12.70 14.93
C GLN A 74 3.43 13.16 13.62
N TYR A 75 2.96 12.67 12.48
CA TYR A 75 3.54 12.87 11.15
C TYR A 75 2.72 13.81 10.26
N SER A 76 1.98 14.74 10.85
CA SER A 76 1.11 15.66 10.10
C SER A 76 1.84 16.53 9.09
N HIS A 77 3.14 16.77 9.29
CA HIS A 77 4.01 17.48 8.33
C HIS A 77 4.16 16.76 6.99
N ARG A 78 3.83 15.46 6.93
CA ARG A 78 3.91 14.67 5.70
C ARG A 78 2.79 14.98 4.71
N LEU A 79 1.68 15.58 5.16
CA LEU A 79 0.47 15.82 4.37
C LEU A 79 0.81 16.45 3.01
N CYS A 80 0.46 15.72 1.96
CA CYS A 80 0.74 16.13 0.59
C CYS A 80 -0.39 15.78 -0.34
N ARG A 81 -0.37 16.36 -1.52
CA ARG A 81 -1.24 15.96 -2.60
C ARG A 81 -0.92 14.51 -2.98
N GLU A 82 -1.95 13.70 -3.15
CA GLU A 82 -1.86 12.30 -3.54
C GLU A 82 -2.91 11.99 -4.63
N HIS A 83 -2.80 10.84 -5.26
CA HIS A 83 -3.86 10.24 -6.05
C HIS A 83 -4.90 9.56 -5.15
N GLY A 84 -4.45 8.84 -4.11
CA GLY A 84 -5.28 8.14 -3.12
C GLY A 84 -5.77 6.75 -3.57
N ASP A 85 -5.41 6.32 -4.78
CA ASP A 85 -5.78 5.00 -5.32
C ASP A 85 -4.95 4.62 -6.56
N PHE A 86 -3.63 4.81 -6.46
CA PHE A 86 -2.68 4.71 -7.57
C PHE A 86 -2.36 3.25 -8.01
N HIS A 87 -3.38 2.43 -8.21
CA HIS A 87 -3.21 1.04 -8.64
C HIS A 87 -3.20 0.90 -10.18
N PRO A 88 -2.67 -0.21 -10.73
CA PRO A 88 -2.52 -0.38 -12.19
C PRO A 88 -3.78 -0.14 -13.02
N TRP A 89 -4.97 -0.46 -12.50
CA TRP A 89 -6.23 -0.26 -13.24
C TRP A 89 -6.67 1.20 -13.38
N ASN A 90 -6.11 2.11 -12.57
CA ASN A 90 -6.36 3.55 -12.65
C ASN A 90 -5.31 4.25 -13.52
N ILE A 91 -4.37 3.51 -14.12
CA ILE A 91 -3.27 4.06 -14.92
C ILE A 91 -3.38 3.54 -16.35
N LYS A 92 -3.57 4.44 -17.31
CA LYS A 92 -3.63 4.11 -18.74
C LYS A 92 -2.50 4.77 -19.50
N PHE A 93 -1.57 3.94 -19.95
CA PHE A 93 -0.53 4.36 -20.89
C PHE A 93 -1.11 4.53 -22.30
N ARG A 94 -0.78 5.64 -22.95
CA ARG A 94 -1.09 5.85 -24.38
C ARG A 94 0.06 5.34 -25.23
N GLU A 95 1.25 5.92 -25.06
CA GLU A 95 2.46 5.55 -25.78
C GLU A 95 3.70 5.74 -24.88
N GLY A 96 4.64 4.79 -24.91
CA GLY A 96 5.87 4.88 -24.11
C GLY A 96 5.57 5.11 -22.62
N THR A 97 5.99 6.27 -22.12
CA THR A 97 5.79 6.75 -20.74
C THR A 97 4.71 7.83 -20.62
N ASP A 98 3.98 8.17 -21.68
CA ASP A 98 2.80 9.03 -21.60
C ASP A 98 1.61 8.23 -21.05
N PHE A 99 1.00 8.72 -19.97
CA PHE A 99 -0.13 8.08 -19.33
C PHE A 99 -1.12 9.08 -18.74
N SER A 100 -2.27 8.57 -18.33
CA SER A 100 -3.21 9.30 -17.49
C SER A 100 -3.72 8.45 -16.36
N THR A 101 -4.10 9.14 -15.30
CA THR A 101 -4.63 8.58 -14.08
C THR A 101 -6.11 8.90 -13.96
N PHE A 102 -6.90 7.99 -13.42
CA PHE A 102 -8.35 8.15 -13.23
C PHE A 102 -8.74 7.85 -11.79
N ASP A 103 -9.96 8.24 -11.42
CA ASP A 103 -10.56 7.91 -10.13
C ASP A 103 -9.76 8.40 -8.90
N ARG A 104 -9.86 9.71 -8.65
CA ARG A 104 -9.33 10.38 -7.45
C ARG A 104 -10.43 10.63 -6.41
N SER A 105 -11.38 9.70 -6.31
CA SER A 105 -12.59 9.84 -5.49
C SER A 105 -12.30 9.95 -3.98
N ARG A 106 -11.16 9.44 -3.51
CA ARG A 106 -10.73 9.47 -2.10
C ARG A 106 -10.19 10.83 -1.65
N GLY A 107 -10.19 11.83 -2.53
CA GLY A 107 -9.78 13.20 -2.25
C GLY A 107 -8.34 13.50 -2.67
N GLU A 108 -7.96 14.76 -2.51
CA GLU A 108 -6.73 15.29 -3.12
C GLU A 108 -5.50 15.24 -2.22
N TYR A 109 -5.67 15.21 -0.89
CA TYR A 109 -4.56 15.29 0.06
C TYR A 109 -4.61 14.14 1.06
N GLY A 110 -3.44 13.59 1.36
CA GLY A 110 -3.25 12.53 2.34
C GLY A 110 -1.77 12.22 2.51
N GLU A 111 -1.42 10.95 2.54
CA GLU A 111 -0.08 10.49 2.85
C GLU A 111 0.50 9.73 1.64
N ALA A 112 1.68 10.16 1.19
CA ALA A 112 2.37 9.65 0.02
C ALA A 112 2.55 8.12 -0.05
N ALA A 113 2.70 7.47 1.10
CA ALA A 113 2.80 6.04 1.28
C ALA A 113 1.52 5.30 0.89
N ASP A 114 0.34 5.94 0.82
CA ASP A 114 -0.84 5.33 0.21
C ASP A 114 -0.55 5.00 -1.26
N ASP A 115 -0.22 6.01 -2.07
CA ASP A 115 0.05 5.82 -3.50
C ASP A 115 1.25 4.88 -3.74
N VAL A 116 2.31 5.03 -2.94
CA VAL A 116 3.50 4.18 -3.05
C VAL A 116 3.18 2.73 -2.71
N ALA A 117 2.48 2.45 -1.60
CA ALA A 117 2.07 1.10 -1.23
C ALA A 117 1.11 0.50 -2.28
N THR A 118 0.19 1.31 -2.78
CA THR A 118 -0.84 0.91 -3.74
C THR A 118 -0.25 0.34 -5.03
N LEU A 119 0.74 1.03 -5.62
CA LEU A 119 1.36 0.51 -6.83
C LEU A 119 2.37 -0.60 -6.53
N SER A 120 3.22 -0.42 -5.52
CA SER A 120 4.33 -1.35 -5.23
C SER A 120 3.83 -2.74 -4.84
N ILE A 121 2.73 -2.85 -4.08
CA ILE A 121 2.17 -4.14 -3.68
C ILE A 121 1.66 -4.96 -4.88
N ASN A 122 1.27 -4.30 -5.98
CA ASN A 122 0.88 -5.01 -7.19
C ASN A 122 2.08 -5.70 -7.85
N TYR A 123 3.28 -5.09 -7.81
CA TYR A 123 4.49 -5.79 -8.25
C TYR A 123 4.78 -7.01 -7.36
N ILE A 124 4.59 -6.88 -6.04
CA ILE A 124 4.73 -8.00 -5.09
C ILE A 124 3.73 -9.10 -5.44
N LEU A 125 2.44 -8.78 -5.58
CA LEU A 125 1.38 -9.73 -5.90
C LEU A 125 1.67 -10.51 -7.17
N PHE A 126 1.95 -9.82 -8.28
CA PHE A 126 2.21 -10.50 -9.55
C PHE A 126 3.51 -11.31 -9.51
N SER A 127 4.50 -10.87 -8.72
CA SER A 127 5.72 -11.64 -8.50
C SER A 127 5.46 -12.92 -7.72
N ILE A 128 4.76 -12.88 -6.59
CA ILE A 128 4.47 -14.08 -5.80
C ILE A 128 3.59 -15.06 -6.57
N LEU A 129 2.63 -14.57 -7.37
CA LEU A 129 1.81 -15.43 -8.25
C LEU A 129 2.66 -16.18 -9.28
N ARG A 130 3.77 -15.57 -9.74
CA ARG A 130 4.62 -16.13 -10.80
C ARG A 130 5.80 -16.94 -10.27
N TYR A 131 6.43 -16.49 -9.19
CA TYR A 131 7.72 -16.96 -8.70
C TYR A 131 7.68 -17.44 -7.23
N GLY A 132 6.55 -17.28 -6.53
CA GLY A 132 6.39 -17.63 -5.12
C GLY A 132 7.02 -16.63 -4.13
N LYS A 133 7.75 -15.64 -4.63
CA LYS A 133 8.44 -14.57 -3.87
C LYS A 133 8.65 -13.36 -4.80
N LEU A 134 9.03 -12.20 -4.24
CA LEU A 134 9.45 -11.04 -5.03
C LEU A 134 10.80 -11.34 -5.69
N ASP A 135 10.77 -11.67 -6.98
CA ASP A 135 11.94 -11.97 -7.80
C ASP A 135 11.74 -11.53 -9.28
N GLY A 136 12.80 -11.69 -10.08
CA GLY A 136 12.78 -11.56 -11.53
C GLY A 136 12.34 -10.18 -12.04
N PRO A 137 11.63 -10.12 -13.19
CA PRO A 137 11.19 -8.86 -13.78
C PRO A 137 10.30 -8.00 -12.87
N PHE A 138 9.49 -8.62 -12.01
CA PHE A 138 8.64 -7.87 -11.07
C PHE A 138 9.45 -7.22 -9.96
N LYS A 139 10.51 -7.89 -9.46
CA LYS A 139 11.46 -7.25 -8.54
C LYS A 139 12.15 -6.06 -9.20
N GLN A 140 12.58 -6.20 -10.47
CA GLN A 140 13.19 -5.08 -11.19
C GLN A 140 12.23 -3.89 -11.34
N LEU A 141 10.94 -4.14 -11.61
CA LEU A 141 9.93 -3.08 -11.68
C LEU A 141 9.69 -2.41 -10.32
N HIS A 142 9.56 -3.23 -9.27
CA HIS A 142 9.42 -2.77 -7.88
C HIS A 142 10.61 -1.87 -7.47
N ASP A 143 11.83 -2.37 -7.60
CA ASP A 143 13.05 -1.67 -7.22
C ASP A 143 13.23 -0.38 -8.04
N THR A 144 12.92 -0.43 -9.35
CA THR A 144 12.97 0.77 -10.20
C THR A 144 11.99 1.83 -9.73
N PHE A 145 10.74 1.45 -9.45
CA PHE A 145 9.70 2.37 -9.00
C PHE A 145 10.06 2.98 -7.63
N MET A 146 10.37 2.14 -6.65
CA MET A 146 10.74 2.57 -5.29
C MET A 146 12.01 3.42 -5.30
N GLY A 147 13.07 2.95 -5.98
CA GLY A 147 14.34 3.66 -6.08
C GLY A 147 14.18 5.02 -6.74
N THR A 148 13.43 5.11 -7.84
CA THR A 148 13.16 6.39 -8.52
C THR A 148 12.42 7.37 -7.62
N TYR A 149 11.38 6.90 -6.93
CA TYR A 149 10.61 7.74 -6.01
C TYR A 149 11.50 8.28 -4.88
N LEU A 150 12.24 7.40 -4.21
CA LEU A 150 13.14 7.76 -3.10
C LEU A 150 14.29 8.67 -3.55
N ASP A 151 14.84 8.44 -4.74
CA ASP A 151 15.91 9.27 -5.28
C ASP A 151 15.45 10.70 -5.54
N ARG A 152 14.20 10.88 -5.96
CA ARG A 152 13.61 12.20 -6.26
C ARG A 152 13.13 12.93 -5.00
N THR A 153 12.55 12.22 -4.05
CA THR A 153 11.94 12.83 -2.85
C THR A 153 12.88 12.91 -1.66
N LYS A 154 13.87 12.01 -1.59
CA LYS A 154 14.69 11.74 -0.40
C LYS A 154 13.85 11.41 0.84
N ASP A 155 12.61 10.95 0.65
CA ASP A 155 11.67 10.64 1.73
C ASP A 155 12.00 9.31 2.39
N THR A 156 12.94 9.33 3.34
CA THR A 156 13.32 8.14 4.11
C THR A 156 12.34 7.82 5.23
N GLU A 157 11.45 8.75 5.59
CA GLU A 157 10.46 8.59 6.65
C GLU A 157 9.25 7.77 6.17
N ILE A 158 9.10 7.57 4.86
CA ILE A 158 8.10 6.66 4.29
C ILE A 158 8.19 5.24 4.89
N PHE A 159 9.40 4.78 5.22
CA PHE A 159 9.61 3.45 5.82
C PHE A 159 9.09 3.34 7.27
N ASP A 160 8.83 4.47 7.92
CA ASP A 160 8.29 4.53 9.27
C ASP A 160 6.76 4.61 9.30
N VAL A 161 6.10 4.78 8.14
CA VAL A 161 4.66 5.07 8.05
C VAL A 161 3.87 4.23 7.03
N ILE A 162 4.52 3.55 6.09
CA ILE A 162 3.87 2.84 4.97
C ILE A 162 3.09 1.57 5.38
N GLN A 163 3.35 1.03 6.56
CA GLN A 163 2.87 -0.25 7.06
C GLN A 163 1.33 -0.40 6.99
N PRO A 164 0.51 0.49 7.57
CA PRO A 164 -0.94 0.37 7.50
C PRO A 164 -1.49 0.54 6.07
N PHE A 165 -0.78 1.23 5.18
CA PHE A 165 -1.18 1.34 3.77
C PHE A 165 -0.91 0.02 3.02
N TYR A 166 0.24 -0.61 3.25
CA TYR A 166 0.47 -1.98 2.77
C TYR A 166 -0.54 -2.98 3.33
N ALA A 167 -0.90 -2.87 4.61
CA ALA A 167 -1.92 -3.71 5.21
C ALA A 167 -3.29 -3.53 4.54
N PHE A 168 -3.71 -2.28 4.33
CA PHE A 168 -4.95 -1.98 3.63
C PHE A 168 -4.96 -2.60 2.22
N ARG A 169 -3.93 -2.34 1.42
CA ARG A 169 -3.88 -2.86 0.05
C ARG A 169 -3.71 -4.38 0.03
N GLY A 170 -3.01 -4.95 1.01
CA GLY A 170 -2.89 -6.39 1.26
C GLY A 170 -4.24 -7.02 1.51
N LEU A 171 -5.07 -6.43 2.37
CA LEU A 171 -6.43 -6.89 2.65
C LEU A 171 -7.33 -6.82 1.41
N VAL A 172 -7.14 -5.84 0.52
CA VAL A 172 -7.87 -5.79 -0.76
C VAL A 172 -7.48 -6.97 -1.65
N ILE A 173 -6.18 -7.20 -1.87
CA ILE A 173 -5.71 -8.26 -2.77
C ILE A 173 -5.83 -9.67 -2.18
N ALA A 174 -5.93 -9.81 -0.87
CA ALA A 174 -6.20 -11.09 -0.21
C ALA A 174 -7.69 -11.48 -0.22
N SER A 175 -8.58 -10.54 -0.57
CA SER A 175 -10.02 -10.73 -0.45
C SER A 175 -10.53 -11.81 -1.41
N PRO A 176 -11.29 -12.82 -0.93
CA PRO A 176 -11.91 -13.80 -1.81
C PRO A 176 -13.00 -13.22 -2.71
N GLU A 177 -13.59 -12.08 -2.35
CA GLU A 177 -14.61 -11.41 -3.18
C GLU A 177 -13.99 -10.86 -4.47
N TRP A 178 -12.86 -10.17 -4.34
CA TRP A 178 -12.16 -9.53 -5.46
C TRP A 178 -11.19 -10.48 -6.17
N TYR A 179 -10.57 -11.39 -5.41
CA TYR A 179 -9.57 -12.34 -5.90
C TYR A 179 -9.93 -13.78 -5.46
N PRO A 180 -11.00 -14.37 -6.03
CA PRO A 180 -11.50 -15.68 -5.61
C PRO A 180 -10.52 -16.82 -5.90
N ASN A 181 -9.70 -16.66 -6.94
CA ASN A 181 -8.89 -17.75 -7.50
C ASN A 181 -7.43 -17.76 -7.04
N HIS A 182 -7.06 -17.00 -6.01
CA HIS A 182 -5.70 -17.08 -5.47
C HIS A 182 -5.39 -18.48 -4.92
N PRO A 183 -4.24 -19.08 -5.27
CA PRO A 183 -3.79 -20.32 -4.66
C PRO A 183 -3.67 -20.19 -3.13
N LYS A 184 -3.90 -21.29 -2.41
CA LYS A 184 -3.86 -21.31 -0.93
C LYS A 184 -2.56 -20.73 -0.36
N ASP A 185 -1.43 -21.08 -0.96
CA ASP A 185 -0.11 -20.63 -0.51
C ASP A 185 0.07 -19.12 -0.69
N ILE A 186 -0.35 -18.57 -1.84
CA ILE A 186 -0.33 -17.13 -2.11
C ILE A 186 -1.18 -16.37 -1.09
N ARG A 187 -2.36 -16.90 -0.78
CA ARG A 187 -3.25 -16.27 0.20
C ARG A 187 -2.65 -16.24 1.60
N ARG A 188 -1.96 -17.31 2.02
CA ARG A 188 -1.19 -17.33 3.29
C ARG A 188 -0.09 -16.28 3.28
N LYS A 189 0.71 -16.21 2.21
CA LYS A 189 1.78 -15.20 2.08
C LYS A 189 1.26 -13.77 2.19
N LEU A 190 0.07 -13.49 1.63
CA LEU A 190 -0.57 -12.16 1.75
C LEU A 190 -0.96 -11.84 3.21
N PHE A 191 -1.55 -12.78 3.95
CA PHE A 191 -1.88 -12.55 5.36
C PHE A 191 -0.64 -12.48 6.26
N ASN A 192 0.39 -13.29 5.98
CA ASN A 192 1.69 -13.15 6.63
C ASN A 192 2.27 -11.76 6.40
N PHE A 193 2.25 -11.27 5.15
CA PHE A 193 2.69 -9.93 4.80
C PHE A 193 1.95 -8.84 5.60
N ILE A 194 0.62 -8.88 5.63
CA ILE A 194 -0.20 -7.91 6.37
C ILE A 194 0.18 -7.89 7.85
N ARG A 195 0.28 -9.06 8.50
CA ARG A 195 0.61 -9.11 9.93
C ARG A 195 2.05 -8.67 10.20
N ASN A 196 3.01 -9.19 9.43
CA ASN A 196 4.43 -8.96 9.65
C ASN A 196 4.81 -7.51 9.35
N ILE A 197 4.22 -6.89 8.31
CA ILE A 197 4.47 -5.47 8.00
C ILE A 197 3.91 -4.57 9.11
N LEU A 198 2.71 -4.86 9.63
CA LEU A 198 2.12 -4.09 10.74
C LEU A 198 2.91 -4.24 12.05
N ALA A 199 3.52 -5.39 12.29
CA ALA A 199 4.36 -5.63 13.46
C ALA A 199 5.75 -4.98 13.37
N THR A 200 6.12 -4.40 12.21
CA THR A 200 7.45 -3.87 11.95
C THR A 200 7.50 -2.36 12.15
N GLU A 201 8.37 -1.88 13.04
CA GLU A 201 8.48 -0.44 13.34
C GLU A 201 8.94 0.39 12.13
N ARG A 202 9.92 -0.12 11.38
CA ARG A 202 10.50 0.48 10.18
C ARG A 202 10.73 -0.58 9.11
N VAL A 203 10.19 -0.37 7.91
CA VAL A 203 10.26 -1.34 6.81
C VAL A 203 11.65 -1.40 6.18
N GLU A 204 12.15 -2.61 5.98
CA GLU A 204 13.33 -2.93 5.17
C GLU A 204 12.86 -3.31 3.75
N ILE A 205 12.84 -2.33 2.84
CA ILE A 205 12.26 -2.51 1.49
C ILE A 205 13.01 -3.53 0.62
N ASP A 206 14.30 -3.74 0.89
CA ASP A 206 15.11 -4.75 0.21
C ASP A 206 14.82 -6.17 0.69
N GLU A 207 14.17 -6.29 1.84
CA GLU A 207 13.88 -7.54 2.54
C GLU A 207 12.39 -7.91 2.50
N ILE A 208 11.65 -7.42 1.49
CA ILE A 208 10.20 -7.65 1.35
C ILE A 208 9.80 -9.13 1.44
N ASN A 209 10.66 -10.03 0.98
CA ASN A 209 10.42 -11.46 1.06
C ASN A 209 10.31 -11.99 2.49
N ARG A 210 10.98 -11.37 3.48
CA ARG A 210 10.88 -11.77 4.89
C ARG A 210 9.48 -11.52 5.46
N TYR A 211 8.79 -10.50 4.97
CA TYR A 211 7.42 -10.22 5.41
C TYR A 211 6.40 -11.22 4.82
N LEU A 212 6.70 -11.89 3.71
CA LEU A 212 5.81 -12.89 3.09
C LEU A 212 5.80 -14.25 3.80
N GLU A 213 6.74 -14.50 4.72
CA GLU A 213 6.90 -15.78 5.43
C GLU A 213 6.15 -15.86 6.76
#